data_AF-A0A530QHZ9-F1
#
_entry.id   AF-A0A530QHZ9-F1
#
_cell.length_a   1.000
_cell.length_b   1.000
_cell.length_c   1.000
_cell.angle_alpha   90.00
_cell.angle_beta   90.00
_cell.angle_gamma   90.00
#
_symmetry.space_group_name_H-M   'P 1'
#
loop_
_entity.id
_entity.type
_entity.pdbx_description
1 polymer ?
#
loop_
_entity_poly.entity_id
_entity_poly.type
_entity_poly.pdbx_seq_one_letter_code
_entity_poly.pdbx_strand_id
1 'polypeptide(L)'
;DIVAKVAKVALAYGGKTEAVAAAPYPGSDKSVADTIKDAVGTIGENLGFRRSAKLTVEHGAVATYVHNAVADGLGKLGVLVAIETTGNAQAANAFARQVAMHVAATNPMALTTEQLD
;
A
#
# COMPACT_ATOMS: atom_id res chain seq x y z
N ASP A 1 -2.00 -10.75 10.78
CA ASP A 1 -2.10 -11.73 9.68
C ASP A 1 -2.97 -11.22 8.53
N ILE A 2 -4.27 -10.95 8.73
CA ILE A 2 -5.22 -10.52 7.68
C ILE A 2 -4.68 -9.38 6.81
N VAL A 3 -4.22 -8.29 7.42
CA VAL A 3 -3.71 -7.11 6.66
C VAL A 3 -2.55 -7.47 5.73
N ALA A 4 -1.58 -8.25 6.21
CA ALA A 4 -0.42 -8.65 5.41
C ALA A 4 -0.81 -9.57 4.24
N LYS A 5 -1.77 -10.48 4.45
CA LYS A 5 -2.32 -11.31 3.37
C LYS A 5 -3.07 -10.47 2.34
N VAL A 6 -3.91 -9.52 2.76
CA VAL A 6 -4.59 -8.60 1.86
C VAL A 6 -3.60 -7.75 1.05
N ALA A 7 -2.50 -7.29 1.65
CA ALA A 7 -1.44 -6.59 0.93
C ALA A 7 -0.79 -7.46 -0.17
N LYS A 8 -0.57 -8.76 0.08
CA LYS A 8 -0.08 -9.70 -0.94
C LYS A 8 -1.09 -9.89 -2.07
N VAL A 9 -2.38 -9.99 -1.75
CA VAL A 9 -3.45 -10.02 -2.76
C VAL A 9 -3.44 -8.73 -3.58
N ALA A 10 -3.28 -7.57 -2.95
CA ALA A 10 -3.20 -6.30 -3.66
C ALA A 10 -2.06 -6.27 -4.70
N LEU A 11 -0.90 -6.82 -4.38
CA LEU A 11 0.21 -6.90 -5.33
C LEU A 11 -0.12 -7.81 -6.54
N ALA A 12 -0.79 -8.94 -6.29
CA ALA A 12 -1.15 -9.94 -7.31
C ALA A 12 -2.33 -9.52 -8.20
N TYR A 13 -3.30 -8.78 -7.66
CA TYR A 13 -4.56 -8.42 -8.34
C TYR A 13 -4.61 -6.92 -8.75
N GLY A 14 -3.46 -6.31 -9.01
CA GLY A 14 -3.36 -4.97 -9.61
C GLY A 14 -3.66 -3.80 -8.67
N GLY A 15 -3.90 -4.04 -7.38
CA GLY A 15 -3.97 -3.04 -6.32
C GLY A 15 -5.19 -2.11 -6.34
N LYS A 16 -6.11 -2.23 -7.30
CA LYS A 16 -7.36 -1.46 -7.31
C LYS A 16 -8.32 -2.02 -6.27
N THR A 17 -8.92 -1.16 -5.45
CA THR A 17 -9.75 -1.57 -4.30
C THR A 17 -10.80 -2.62 -4.67
N GLU A 18 -11.57 -2.42 -5.73
CA GLU A 18 -12.66 -3.30 -6.13
C GLU A 18 -12.13 -4.67 -6.59
N ALA A 19 -11.05 -4.66 -7.37
CA ALA A 19 -10.39 -5.87 -7.84
C ALA A 19 -9.82 -6.68 -6.68
N VAL A 20 -9.19 -6.01 -5.71
CA VAL A 20 -8.62 -6.66 -4.52
C VAL A 20 -9.72 -7.18 -3.59
N ALA A 21 -10.82 -6.43 -3.44
CA ALA A 21 -11.95 -6.85 -2.62
C ALA A 21 -12.59 -8.16 -3.13
N ALA A 22 -12.71 -8.29 -4.46
CA ALA A 22 -13.27 -9.47 -5.11
C ALA A 22 -12.28 -10.65 -5.24
N ALA A 23 -10.99 -10.42 -5.05
CA ALA A 23 -9.96 -11.45 -5.25
C ALA A 23 -9.99 -12.53 -4.15
N PRO A 24 -9.58 -13.77 -4.45
CA PRO A 24 -9.46 -14.87 -3.48
C PRO A 24 -8.51 -14.53 -2.33
N TYR A 25 -8.94 -14.84 -1.10
CA TYR A 25 -8.11 -14.69 0.09
C TYR A 25 -7.23 -15.94 0.30
N PRO A 26 -5.90 -15.80 0.49
CA PRO A 26 -5.01 -16.95 0.62
C PRO A 26 -5.38 -17.91 1.77
N GLY A 27 -5.59 -19.18 1.42
CA GLY A 27 -5.99 -20.22 2.37
C GLY A 27 -7.48 -20.23 2.71
N SER A 28 -8.32 -19.60 1.88
CA SER A 28 -9.77 -19.63 1.99
C SER A 28 -10.40 -19.73 0.60
N ASP A 29 -11.61 -20.27 0.52
CA ASP A 29 -12.44 -20.26 -0.71
C ASP A 29 -13.20 -18.93 -0.88
N LYS A 30 -13.02 -17.98 0.05
CA LYS A 30 -13.72 -16.70 0.08
C LYS A 30 -12.89 -15.57 -0.53
N SER A 31 -13.58 -14.51 -0.93
CA SER A 31 -12.95 -13.25 -1.33
C SER A 31 -12.30 -12.53 -0.13
N VAL A 32 -11.45 -11.53 -0.40
CA VAL A 32 -10.95 -10.60 0.63
C VAL A 32 -12.10 -9.94 1.38
N ALA A 33 -13.11 -9.44 0.64
CA ALA A 33 -14.25 -8.76 1.25
C ALA A 33 -15.03 -9.67 2.19
N ASP A 34 -15.29 -10.92 1.78
CA ASP A 34 -16.06 -11.87 2.59
C ASP A 34 -15.27 -12.38 3.79
N THR A 35 -13.96 -12.57 3.64
CA THR A 35 -13.08 -12.93 4.76
C THR A 35 -13.08 -11.82 5.83
N ILE A 36 -13.10 -10.55 5.43
CA ILE A 36 -13.17 -9.43 6.37
C ILE A 36 -14.54 -9.36 7.05
N LYS A 37 -15.64 -9.66 6.34
CA LYS A 37 -16.97 -9.78 6.96
C LYS A 37 -17.03 -10.89 8.01
N ASP A 38 -16.44 -12.05 7.72
CA ASP A 38 -16.36 -13.15 8.71
C ASP A 38 -15.52 -12.74 9.93
N ALA A 39 -14.44 -11.99 9.70
CA ALA A 39 -13.59 -11.48 10.77
C ALA A 39 -14.35 -10.52 11.69
N VAL A 40 -15.27 -9.69 11.17
CA VAL A 40 -16.17 -8.87 11.99
C VAL A 40 -17.00 -9.75 12.93
N GLY A 41 -17.60 -10.84 12.43
CA GLY A 41 -18.38 -11.76 13.25
C GLY A 41 -17.56 -12.48 14.32
N THR A 42 -16.29 -12.77 14.03
CA THR A 42 -15.39 -13.50 14.94
C THR A 42 -14.74 -12.60 15.99
N ILE A 43 -14.32 -11.39 15.57
CA ILE A 43 -13.59 -10.43 16.42
C ILE A 43 -14.57 -9.56 17.22
N GLY A 44 -15.77 -9.29 16.68
CA GLY A 44 -16.77 -8.43 17.30
C GLY A 44 -16.49 -6.94 17.14
N GLU A 45 -15.55 -6.56 16.27
CA GLU A 45 -15.23 -5.17 15.94
C GLU A 45 -15.66 -4.81 14.52
N ASN A 46 -15.98 -3.53 14.30
CA ASN A 46 -16.28 -3.03 12.96
C ASN A 46 -14.99 -2.92 12.12
N LEU A 47 -14.77 -3.87 11.23
CA LEU A 47 -13.63 -3.96 10.32
C LEU A 47 -14.08 -3.75 8.88
N GLY A 48 -13.24 -3.11 8.07
CA GLY A 48 -13.50 -2.90 6.66
C GLY A 48 -12.24 -2.82 5.82
N PHE A 49 -12.31 -3.37 4.60
CA PHE A 49 -11.30 -3.10 3.58
C PHE A 49 -11.58 -1.75 2.93
N ARG A 50 -10.87 -0.72 3.38
CA ARG A 50 -11.21 0.66 3.00
C ARG A 50 -10.77 1.04 1.59
N ARG A 51 -9.51 0.74 1.25
CA ARG A 51 -8.88 1.16 -0.01
C ARG A 51 -7.61 0.38 -0.30
N SER A 52 -7.25 0.32 -1.57
CA SER A 52 -5.95 -0.15 -2.04
C SER A 52 -5.48 0.66 -3.23
N ALA A 53 -4.16 0.74 -3.38
CA ALA A 53 -3.50 1.31 -4.53
C ALA A 53 -2.18 0.55 -4.74
N LYS A 54 -1.70 0.56 -5.98
CA LYS A 54 -0.39 0.03 -6.36
C LYS A 54 0.33 1.05 -7.22
N LEU A 55 1.61 1.24 -6.95
CA LEU A 55 2.51 2.00 -7.81
C LEU A 55 3.47 1.05 -8.52
N THR A 56 3.84 1.39 -9.74
CA THR A 56 4.83 0.69 -10.56
C THR A 56 5.65 1.71 -11.34
N VAL A 57 6.88 1.35 -11.65
CA VAL A 57 7.83 2.09 -12.51
C VAL A 57 8.42 1.10 -13.50
N GLU A 58 8.79 1.53 -14.69
CA GLU A 58 9.44 0.66 -15.69
C GLU A 58 10.91 0.45 -15.32
N HIS A 59 11.59 1.54 -14.95
CA HIS A 59 12.97 1.59 -14.52
C HIS A 59 13.11 2.43 -13.24
N GLY A 60 13.87 1.95 -12.27
CA GLY A 60 14.08 2.65 -11.00
C GLY A 60 13.57 1.84 -9.82
N ALA A 61 12.78 2.45 -8.93
CA ALA A 61 12.30 1.79 -7.71
C ALA A 61 10.97 2.35 -7.18
N VAL A 62 10.28 1.55 -6.38
CA VAL A 62 9.19 2.02 -5.50
C VAL A 62 9.68 1.92 -4.06
N ALA A 63 9.98 3.06 -3.45
CA ALA A 63 10.39 3.14 -2.05
C ALA A 63 9.17 3.18 -1.13
N THR A 64 9.31 2.60 0.07
CA THR A 64 8.26 2.58 1.08
C THR A 64 8.75 3.16 2.40
N TYR A 65 7.88 3.91 3.08
CA TYR A 65 8.11 4.33 4.46
C TYR A 65 6.87 4.07 5.30
N VAL A 66 7.05 3.45 6.45
CA VAL A 66 5.98 3.17 7.42
C VAL A 66 6.32 3.89 8.72
N HIS A 67 5.47 4.82 9.11
CA HIS A 67 5.61 5.55 10.38
C HIS A 67 4.78 4.86 11.48
N ASN A 68 5.36 4.78 12.68
CA ASN A 68 4.84 4.00 13.82
C ASN A 68 4.54 2.55 13.41
N ALA A 69 5.59 1.87 12.93
CA ALA A 69 5.52 0.46 12.57
C ALA A 69 5.22 -0.39 13.81
N VAL A 70 4.27 -1.32 13.67
CA VAL A 70 3.89 -2.30 14.69
C VAL A 70 4.39 -3.70 14.32
N ALA A 71 4.66 -3.92 13.04
CA ALA A 71 5.33 -5.09 12.49
C ALA A 71 5.96 -4.71 11.14
N ASP A 72 6.72 -5.62 10.53
CA ASP A 72 7.27 -5.40 9.20
C ASP A 72 6.16 -5.10 8.18
N GLY A 73 6.31 -4.01 7.44
CA GLY A 73 5.31 -3.52 6.46
C GLY A 73 3.96 -3.09 7.05
N LEU A 74 3.80 -2.98 8.37
CA LEU A 74 2.53 -2.66 9.02
C LEU A 74 2.69 -1.52 10.03
N GLY A 75 1.87 -0.49 9.91
CA GLY A 75 1.89 0.65 10.83
C GLY A 75 0.73 1.60 10.61
N LYS A 76 0.74 2.72 11.34
CA LYS A 76 -0.35 3.71 11.34
C LYS A 76 -0.41 4.54 10.05
N LEU A 77 0.74 4.83 9.45
CA LEU A 77 0.87 5.61 8.23
C LEU A 77 1.89 4.94 7.32
N GLY A 78 1.52 4.73 6.05
CA GLY A 78 2.39 4.20 5.01
C GLY A 78 2.45 5.16 3.83
N VAL A 79 3.64 5.35 3.28
CA VAL A 79 3.90 6.15 2.07
C VAL A 79 4.63 5.29 1.05
N LEU A 80 4.20 5.40 -0.21
CA LEU A 80 4.87 4.84 -1.38
C LEU A 80 5.38 6.00 -2.24
N VAL A 81 6.63 5.91 -2.71
CA VAL A 81 7.21 6.84 -3.69
C VAL A 81 7.75 6.03 -4.85
N ALA A 82 7.12 6.19 -6.02
CA ALA A 82 7.61 5.67 -7.27
C ALA A 82 8.63 6.66 -7.86
N ILE A 83 9.87 6.19 -8.09
CA ILE A 83 10.91 6.98 -8.75
C ILE A 83 11.36 6.28 -10.03
N GLU A 84 11.21 6.98 -11.15
CA GLU A 84 11.62 6.52 -12.46
C GLU A 84 13.07 6.94 -12.72
N THR A 85 13.95 6.02 -13.10
CA THR A 85 15.31 6.31 -13.53
C THR A 85 15.96 5.16 -14.28
N THR A 86 16.77 5.47 -15.29
CA THR A 86 17.67 4.51 -15.95
C THR A 86 19.09 4.50 -15.35
N GLY A 87 19.32 5.31 -14.31
CA GLY A 87 20.60 5.42 -13.61
C GLY A 87 20.75 4.41 -12.47
N ASN A 88 21.43 4.83 -11.39
CA ASN A 88 21.66 3.99 -10.23
C ASN A 88 20.37 3.79 -9.42
N ALA A 89 19.73 2.64 -9.58
CA ALA A 89 18.47 2.30 -8.91
C ALA A 89 18.61 2.23 -7.37
N GLN A 90 19.75 1.82 -6.83
CA GLN A 90 19.97 1.76 -5.38
C GLN A 90 20.04 3.17 -4.77
N ALA A 91 20.77 4.09 -5.43
CA ALA A 91 20.82 5.49 -5.02
C ALA A 91 19.45 6.16 -5.15
N ALA A 92 18.72 5.88 -6.23
CA ALA A 92 17.35 6.38 -6.42
C ALA A 92 16.38 5.86 -5.33
N ASN A 93 16.45 4.58 -4.98
CA ASN A 93 15.64 4.02 -3.90
C ASN A 93 15.97 4.66 -2.53
N ALA A 94 17.25 4.89 -2.23
CA ALA A 94 17.67 5.56 -1.00
C ALA A 94 17.14 7.00 -0.93
N PHE A 95 17.22 7.74 -2.04
CA PHE A 95 16.64 9.08 -2.16
C PHE A 95 15.12 9.07 -2.03
N ALA A 96 14.41 8.19 -2.76
CA ALA A 96 12.96 8.08 -2.72
C ALA A 96 12.43 7.70 -1.33
N ARG A 97 13.21 6.95 -0.54
CA ARG A 97 12.87 6.70 0.87
C ARG A 97 12.91 7.98 1.73
N GLN A 98 13.87 8.88 1.49
CA GLN A 98 13.90 10.19 2.17
C GLN A 98 12.72 11.06 1.73
N VAL A 99 12.37 11.03 0.44
CA VAL A 99 11.17 11.70 -0.07
C VAL A 99 9.91 11.12 0.59
N ALA A 100 9.81 9.80 0.76
CA ALA A 100 8.68 9.17 1.43
C ALA A 100 8.53 9.61 2.90
N MET A 101 9.64 9.82 3.60
CA MET A 101 9.65 10.41 4.94
C MET A 101 9.18 11.86 4.94
N HIS A 102 9.63 12.65 3.96
CA HIS A 102 9.19 14.03 3.79
C HIS A 102 7.68 14.09 3.53
N VAL A 103 7.16 13.30 2.59
CA VAL A 103 5.72 13.18 2.28
C VAL A 103 4.92 12.77 3.51
N ALA A 104 5.42 11.84 4.32
CA ALA A 104 4.75 11.45 5.56
C ALA A 104 4.64 12.60 6.57
N ALA A 105 5.61 13.52 6.59
CA ALA A 105 5.64 14.67 7.49
C ALA A 105 4.84 15.87 6.96
N THR A 106 4.83 16.09 5.65
CA THR A 106 4.24 17.30 5.05
C THR A 106 2.87 17.07 4.40
N ASN A 107 2.50 15.82 4.12
CA ASN A 107 1.25 15.43 3.45
C ASN A 107 0.91 16.33 2.24
N PRO A 108 1.81 16.43 1.24
CA PRO A 108 1.59 17.28 0.08
C PRO A 108 0.39 16.79 -0.72
N MET A 109 -0.38 17.73 -1.28
CA MET A 109 -1.58 17.40 -2.06
C MET A 109 -1.25 16.96 -3.50
N ALA A 110 -0.08 17.35 -4.02
CA ALA A 110 0.31 17.13 -5.40
C ALA A 110 1.83 17.00 -5.57
N LEU A 111 2.28 16.50 -6.72
CA LEU A 111 3.70 16.43 -7.08
C LEU A 111 4.20 17.76 -7.66
N THR A 112 3.34 18.47 -8.40
CA THR A 112 3.64 19.79 -8.96
C THR A 112 2.51 20.77 -8.66
N THR A 113 2.79 22.07 -8.80
CA THR A 113 1.83 23.14 -8.52
C THR A 113 0.64 23.13 -9.47
N GLU A 114 0.82 22.67 -10.70
CA GLU A 114 -0.20 22.64 -11.75
C GLU A 114 -1.26 21.54 -11.52
N GLN A 115 -0.98 20.61 -10.61
CA GLN A 115 -1.88 19.50 -10.25
C GLN A 115 -2.80 19.86 -9.06
N LEU A 116 -2.71 21.09 -8.54
CA LEU A 116 -3.63 21.59 -7.53
C LEU A 116 -4.89 22.14 -8.21
N ASP A 117 -6.06 21.71 -7.72
CA ASP A 117 -7.37 22.21 -8.14
C ASP A 117 -7.67 23.62 -7.61
#